data_AF-A0A6G3Q6U5-F1
#
_entry.id   AF-A0A6G3Q6U5-F1
#
_cell.length_a   1.000
_cell.length_b   1.000
_cell.length_c   1.000
_cell.angle_alpha   90.00
_cell.angle_beta   90.00
_cell.angle_gamma   90.00
#
_symmetry.space_group_name_H-M   'P 1'
#
loop_
_entity.id
_entity.type
_entity.pdbx_description
1 polymer ?
#
loop_
_entity_poly.entity_id
_entity_poly.type
_entity_poly.pdbx_seq_one_letter_code
_entity_poly.pdbx_strand_id
1 'polypeptide(L)'
;MTVTAYEALAVDMLRRTETAIDTIAGLSVDTGITFKISDIVQRVEDELPADYPESSTGDYTRRDMLAEMARDLLSGEAYDE
;
A
#
# COMPACT_ATOMS: atom_id res chain seq x y z
N MET A 1 11.70 -22.99 -0.70
CA MET A 1 12.24 -21.69 -0.28
C MET A 1 11.27 -21.15 0.76
N THR A 2 11.64 -21.14 2.04
CA THR A 2 10.77 -20.65 3.12
C THR A 2 10.69 -19.14 3.00
N VAL A 3 9.59 -18.64 2.41
CA VAL A 3 9.23 -17.23 2.48
C VAL A 3 9.23 -16.85 3.96
N THR A 4 10.05 -15.89 4.33
CA THR A 4 10.09 -15.43 5.73
C THR A 4 8.75 -14.80 6.09
N ALA A 5 8.34 -14.83 7.36
CA ALA A 5 7.09 -14.18 7.80
C ALA A 5 7.06 -12.68 7.41
N TYR A 6 8.23 -12.05 7.32
CA TYR A 6 8.40 -10.68 6.87
C TYR A 6 8.13 -10.49 5.37
N GLU A 7 8.67 -11.36 4.52
CA GLU A 7 8.38 -11.34 3.07
C GLU A 7 6.89 -11.59 2.80
N ALA A 8 6.26 -12.49 3.55
CA ALA A 8 4.83 -12.74 3.43
C ALA A 8 3.99 -11.50 3.79
N LEU A 9 4.40 -10.76 4.83
CA LEU A 9 3.77 -9.50 5.25
C LEU A 9 3.94 -8.40 4.20
N ALA A 10 5.15 -8.26 3.65
CA ALA A 10 5.43 -7.26 2.62
C ALA A 10 4.63 -7.53 1.33
N VAL A 11 4.51 -8.80 0.91
CA VAL A 11 3.69 -9.19 -0.25
C VAL A 11 2.19 -8.95 0.01
N ASP A 12 1.70 -9.22 1.22
CA ASP A 12 0.31 -8.90 1.58
C ASP A 12 0.05 -7.38 1.52
N MET A 13 0.97 -6.58 2.07
CA MET A 13 0.90 -5.11 2.02
C MET A 13 0.92 -4.57 0.61
N LEU A 14 1.76 -5.13 -0.27
CA LEU A 14 1.81 -4.77 -1.68
C LEU A 14 0.45 -5.00 -2.35
N ARG A 15 -0.14 -6.19 -2.20
CA ARG A 15 -1.45 -6.51 -2.80
C ARG A 15 -2.58 -5.62 -2.31
N ARG A 16 -2.58 -5.28 -1.03
CA ARG A 16 -3.55 -4.33 -0.45
C ARG A 16 -3.37 -2.94 -1.02
N THR A 17 -2.12 -2.51 -1.21
CA THR A 17 -1.80 -1.21 -1.83
C THR A 17 -2.26 -1.16 -3.28
N GLU A 18 -2.02 -2.20 -4.08
CA GLU A 18 -2.54 -2.31 -5.44
C GLU A 18 -4.08 -2.24 -5.50
N THR A 19 -4.75 -2.98 -4.61
CA THR A 19 -6.23 -2.98 -4.53
C THR A 19 -6.77 -1.60 -4.15
N ALA A 20 -6.10 -0.91 -3.22
CA ALA A 20 -6.46 0.44 -2.81
C ALA A 20 -6.27 1.45 -3.96
N ILE A 21 -5.18 1.33 -4.73
CA ILE A 21 -4.93 2.15 -5.91
C ILE A 21 -6.04 1.94 -6.96
N ASP A 22 -6.38 0.70 -7.29
CA ASP A 22 -7.41 0.41 -8.29
C ASP A 22 -8.78 0.95 -7.87
N THR A 23 -9.13 0.78 -6.58
CA THR A 23 -10.37 1.35 -6.02
C THR A 23 -10.39 2.87 -6.14
N ILE A 24 -9.30 3.54 -5.77
CA ILE A 24 -9.20 5.00 -5.81
C ILE A 24 -9.16 5.50 -7.25
N ALA A 25 -8.50 4.80 -8.17
CA ALA A 25 -8.50 5.13 -9.60
C ALA A 25 -9.92 5.04 -10.18
N GLY A 26 -10.67 3.98 -9.86
CA GLY A 26 -12.07 3.83 -10.23
C GLY A 26 -12.94 4.97 -9.69
N LEU A 27 -12.78 5.33 -8.42
CA LEU A 27 -13.47 6.47 -7.80
C LEU A 27 -13.08 7.82 -8.43
N SER A 28 -11.82 8.00 -8.80
CA SER A 28 -11.32 9.21 -9.46
C SER A 28 -12.01 9.42 -10.81
N VAL A 29 -12.19 8.33 -11.57
CA VAL A 29 -12.87 8.35 -12.87
C VAL A 29 -14.37 8.64 -12.70
N ASP A 30 -15.02 8.02 -11.73
CA ASP A 30 -16.47 8.17 -11.51
C ASP A 30 -16.83 9.56 -10.95
N THR A 31 -16.04 10.06 -10.01
CA THR A 31 -16.35 11.31 -9.28
C THR A 31 -15.66 12.55 -9.86
N GLY A 32 -14.61 12.37 -10.67
CA GLY A 32 -13.75 13.47 -11.13
C GLY A 32 -12.87 14.09 -10.04
N ILE A 33 -12.80 13.47 -8.86
CA ILE A 33 -11.99 13.95 -7.73
C ILE A 33 -10.56 13.42 -7.87
N THR A 34 -9.57 14.29 -7.69
CA THR A 34 -8.17 13.90 -7.58
C THR A 34 -7.86 13.43 -6.16
N PHE A 35 -7.31 12.22 -6.04
CA PHE A 35 -6.86 11.66 -4.77
C PHE A 35 -5.34 11.77 -4.63
N LYS A 36 -4.88 11.73 -3.38
CA LYS A 36 -3.46 11.79 -2.99
C LYS A 36 -2.98 10.42 -2.51
N ILE A 37 -1.66 10.24 -2.48
CA ILE A 37 -1.02 9.05 -1.89
C ILE A 37 -1.47 8.82 -0.44
N SER A 38 -1.71 9.88 0.32
CA SER A 38 -2.24 9.77 1.69
C SER A 38 -3.59 9.06 1.77
N ASP A 39 -4.43 9.20 0.74
CA ASP A 39 -5.75 8.57 0.69
C ASP A 39 -5.62 7.06 0.41
N ILE A 40 -4.63 6.67 -0.40
CA ILE A 40 -4.26 5.25 -0.62
C ILE A 40 -3.76 4.64 0.68
N VAL A 41 -2.80 5.28 1.35
CA VAL A 41 -2.26 4.81 2.64
C VAL A 41 -3.38 4.67 3.67
N GLN A 42 -4.27 5.66 3.76
CA GLN A 42 -5.39 5.59 4.70
C GLN A 42 -6.34 4.45 4.37
N ARG A 43 -6.68 4.26 3.09
CA ARG A 43 -7.55 3.17 2.63
C ARG A 43 -6.98 1.80 2.97
N VAL A 44 -5.67 1.61 2.80
CA VAL A 44 -5.00 0.36 3.19
C VAL A 44 -5.06 0.17 4.70
N GLU A 45 -4.71 1.20 5.48
CA GLU A 45 -4.76 1.17 6.95
C GLU A 45 -6.16 0.83 7.49
N ASP A 46 -7.22 1.37 6.88
CA ASP A 46 -8.61 1.10 7.25
C ASP A 46 -9.02 -0.37 7.01
N GLU A 47 -8.32 -1.08 6.11
CA GLU A 47 -8.58 -2.50 5.80
C GLU A 47 -7.72 -3.47 6.60
N LEU A 48 -6.81 -2.96 7.44
CA LEU A 48 -5.98 -3.80 8.27
C LEU A 48 -6.77 -4.29 9.49
N PRO A 49 -6.70 -5.60 9.81
CA PRO A 49 -7.26 -6.10 11.05
C PRO A 49 -6.53 -5.50 12.26
N ALA A 50 -7.23 -5.37 13.38
CA ALA A 50 -6.72 -4.70 14.58
C ALA A 50 -5.46 -5.36 15.18
N ASP A 51 -5.24 -6.64 14.88
CA ASP A 51 -4.09 -7.44 15.32
C ASP A 51 -3.00 -7.57 14.22
N TYR A 52 -3.07 -6.76 13.17
CA TYR A 52 -2.09 -6.82 12.10
C TYR A 52 -0.69 -6.47 12.62
N PRO A 53 0.35 -7.26 12.27
CA PRO A 53 1.70 -7.03 12.79
C PRO A 53 2.22 -5.64 12.43
N GLU A 54 2.82 -4.95 13.39
CA GLU A 54 3.59 -3.74 13.08
C GLU A 54 4.79 -4.13 12.22
N SER A 55 4.85 -3.56 11.02
CA SER A 55 5.88 -3.87 10.02
C SER A 55 7.23 -3.21 10.30
N SER A 56 7.34 -2.41 11.36
CA SER A 56 8.51 -1.58 11.60
C SER A 56 8.88 -1.40 13.07
N THR A 57 10.13 -1.70 13.41
CA THR A 57 10.80 -1.23 14.62
C THR A 57 11.69 -0.03 14.28
N GLY A 58 11.32 1.20 14.69
CA GLY A 58 12.13 2.41 14.49
C GLY A 58 11.34 3.63 14.00
N ASP A 59 12.05 4.65 13.50
CA ASP A 59 11.47 5.91 13.00
C ASP A 59 10.75 5.77 11.64
N TYR A 60 10.98 4.66 10.94
CA TYR A 60 10.33 4.36 9.66
C TYR A 60 9.05 3.58 9.94
N THR A 61 7.88 4.15 9.65
CA THR A 61 6.59 3.55 10.03
C THR A 61 6.00 2.70 8.92
N ARG A 62 5.00 1.86 9.25
CA ARG A 62 4.16 1.17 8.26
C ARG A 62 3.56 2.12 7.22
N ARG A 63 3.18 3.33 7.64
CA ARG A 63 2.62 4.34 6.73
C ARG A 63 3.66 4.89 5.76
N ASP A 64 4.91 5.02 6.19
CA ASP A 64 6.00 5.42 5.30
C ASP A 64 6.26 4.36 4.24
N MET A 65 6.28 3.08 4.66
CA MET A 65 6.38 1.94 3.75
C MET A 65 5.25 1.90 2.72
N LEU A 66 3.99 2.06 3.16
CA LEU A 66 2.84 2.10 2.27
C LEU A 66 2.90 3.30 1.31
N ALA A 67 3.39 4.45 1.77
CA ALA A 67 3.54 5.63 0.94
C ALA A 67 4.61 5.43 -0.15
N GLU A 68 5.71 4.74 0.15
CA GLU A 68 6.74 4.39 -0.85
C GLU A 68 6.20 3.35 -1.84
N MET A 69 5.59 2.26 -1.37
CA MET A 69 4.95 1.26 -2.25
C MET A 69 3.93 1.89 -3.21
N ALA A 70 3.10 2.80 -2.71
CA ALA A 70 2.13 3.49 -3.54
C ALA A 70 2.80 4.43 -4.58
N ARG A 71 3.94 5.06 -4.23
CA ARG A 71 4.71 5.87 -5.19
C ARG A 71 5.31 5.00 -6.29
N ASP A 72 5.94 3.89 -5.94
CA ASP A 72 6.61 3.00 -6.88
C ASP A 72 5.60 2.35 -7.85
N LEU A 73 4.42 1.97 -7.35
CA LEU A 73 3.34 1.43 -8.17
C LEU A 73 2.77 2.49 -9.14
N LEU A 74 2.63 3.74 -8.69
CA LEU A 74 2.09 4.83 -9.52
C LEU A 74 3.13 5.42 -10.49
N SER A 75 4.42 5.37 -10.16
CA SER A 75 5.51 5.77 -11.06
C SER A 75 5.77 4.73 -12.15
N GLY A 76 5.29 3.50 -11.95
CA GLY A 76 5.56 2.36 -12.83
C GLY A 76 6.91 1.69 -12.57
N GLU A 77 7.71 2.20 -11.62
CA GLU A 77 9.01 1.62 -11.24
C GLU A 77 8.85 0.21 -10.63
N ALA A 78 7.69 -0.09 -10.04
CA ALA A 78 7.37 -1.43 -9.56
C ALA A 78 7.26 -2.50 -10.68
N TYR A 79 7.17 -2.09 -11.95
CA TYR A 79 6.95 -2.98 -13.10
C TYR A 79 8.08 -2.92 -14.15
N ASP A 80 9.13 -2.11 -13.93
CA ASP A 80 10.19 -1.82 -14.91
C ASP A 80 11.40 -2.79 -14.80
N GLU A 81 11.14 -4.09 -14.59
CA GLU A 81 12.13 -5.19 -14.65
C GLU A 81 12.05 -6.01 -15.96
#